data_AF-A0A1E3T4L9-F1
#
_entry.id   AF-A0A1E3T4L9-F1
#
_cell.length_a   1.000
_cell.length_b   1.000
_cell.length_c   1.000
_cell.angle_alpha   90.00
_cell.angle_beta   90.00
_cell.angle_gamma   90.00
#
_symmetry.space_group_name_H-M   'P 1'
#
loop_
_entity.id
_entity.type
_entity.pdbx_description
1 polymer ?
#
loop_
_entity_poly.entity_id
_entity_poly.type
_entity_poly.pdbx_seq_one_letter_code
_entity_poly.pdbx_strand_id
1 'polypeptide(L)'
;MLTAELVLAATVLTRPQAQSDIPPTVAAAGRTVRLVNAGGPVAEPLLRRVAANIGAAVETVQTFWGADWPREITIVATGSQRQFEAEAGGGNAAQWADIAAVAVADRVDPSRRVAAGQRIVFAPGAVNMTDSAFRIVLNHELFHYAARADTALDAPRWLTEGVADFVARPPTAIPAGTPSPTALPSDADLDNPGSQRSSAYDRAWWFARFIADSYDTATLASFYRAACGAGHVDMTSAVRDVLGIDVADLLARWRQWLTS
;
A
#
# COMPACT_ATOMS: atom_id res chain seq x y z
N MET A 1 -2.19 73.41 -10.64
CA MET A 1 -3.13 72.47 -10.00
C MET A 1 -2.48 71.10 -9.99
N LEU A 2 -2.40 70.50 -8.80
CA LEU A 2 -1.62 69.31 -8.46
C LEU A 2 -2.13 68.03 -9.15
N THR A 3 -1.18 67.21 -9.60
CA THR A 3 -1.32 65.78 -9.91
C THR A 3 -1.41 64.94 -8.64
N ALA A 4 -2.24 63.89 -8.64
CA ALA A 4 -2.13 62.78 -7.70
C ALA A 4 -2.66 61.48 -8.35
N GLU A 5 -1.75 60.64 -8.83
CA GLU A 5 -2.01 59.23 -9.12
C GLU A 5 -1.99 58.43 -7.82
N LEU A 6 -3.01 57.60 -7.61
CA LEU A 6 -3.13 56.73 -6.45
C LEU A 6 -2.57 55.34 -6.83
N VAL A 7 -1.33 55.06 -6.44
CA VAL A 7 -0.76 53.70 -6.53
C VAL A 7 -1.24 52.92 -5.30
N LEU A 8 -2.17 51.99 -5.51
CA LEU A 8 -2.57 51.03 -4.48
C LEU A 8 -1.47 49.94 -4.37
N ALA A 9 -0.58 50.08 -3.39
CA ALA A 9 0.31 49.00 -2.99
C ALA A 9 -0.50 47.95 -2.22
N ALA A 10 -0.82 46.83 -2.86
CA ALA A 10 -1.38 45.67 -2.18
C ALA A 10 -0.26 45.00 -1.37
N THR A 11 -0.20 45.29 -0.08
CA THR A 11 0.70 44.59 0.85
C THR A 11 0.20 43.16 1.01
N VAL A 12 0.83 42.21 0.32
CA VAL A 12 0.65 40.78 0.60
C VAL A 12 1.23 40.54 1.99
N LEU A 13 0.35 40.45 2.98
CA LEU A 13 0.69 39.91 4.30
C LEU A 13 1.03 38.43 4.11
N THR A 14 2.31 38.13 3.89
CA THR A 14 2.87 36.79 4.10
C THR A 14 2.66 36.46 5.57
N ARG A 15 1.60 35.72 5.89
CA ARG A 15 1.48 35.04 7.17
C ARG A 15 2.73 34.19 7.33
N PRO A 16 3.44 34.24 8.47
CA PRO A 16 4.49 33.28 8.77
C PRO A 16 3.86 31.89 8.65
N GLN A 17 4.34 31.07 7.71
CA GLN A 17 4.04 29.64 7.78
C GLN A 17 4.61 29.18 9.12
N ALA A 18 3.75 28.66 9.99
CA ALA A 18 4.21 27.93 11.16
C ALA A 18 5.21 26.89 10.66
N GLN A 19 6.45 27.02 11.11
CA GLN A 19 7.51 26.10 10.75
C GLN A 19 7.09 24.73 11.30
N SER A 20 6.99 23.72 10.45
CA SER A 20 6.53 22.41 10.90
C SER A 20 7.47 21.88 11.96
N ASP A 21 6.93 21.41 13.08
CA ASP A 21 7.71 20.83 14.18
C ASP A 21 8.18 19.41 13.85
N ILE A 22 7.78 18.86 12.70
CA ILE A 22 8.17 17.53 12.26
C ILE A 22 9.51 17.63 11.54
N PRO A 23 10.54 16.87 11.95
CA PRO A 23 11.77 16.83 11.19
C PRO A 23 11.48 16.33 9.77
N PRO A 24 12.06 16.95 8.73
CA PRO A 24 11.80 16.58 7.33
C PRO A 24 12.28 15.16 7.01
N THR A 25 13.03 14.54 7.92
CA THR A 25 13.54 13.19 7.78
C THR A 25 13.55 12.50 9.14
N VAL A 26 13.12 11.24 9.18
CA VAL A 26 13.18 10.39 10.38
C VAL A 26 13.96 9.10 10.08
N ALA A 27 14.75 8.64 11.05
CA ALA A 27 15.39 7.33 10.99
C ALA A 27 14.44 6.27 11.53
N ALA A 28 14.29 5.15 10.82
CA ALA A 28 13.32 4.12 11.13
C ALA A 28 13.86 2.73 10.77
N ALA A 29 14.21 1.92 11.77
CA ALA A 29 14.65 0.52 11.58
C ALA A 29 15.66 0.32 10.42
N GLY A 30 16.73 1.12 10.43
CA GLY A 30 17.79 1.07 9.40
C GLY A 30 17.48 1.82 8.09
N ARG A 31 16.40 2.59 8.05
CA ARG A 31 15.98 3.40 6.89
C ARG A 31 15.93 4.88 7.21
N THR A 32 16.00 5.68 6.15
CA THR A 32 15.83 7.13 6.16
C THR A 32 14.51 7.45 5.48
N VAL A 33 13.58 8.04 6.22
CA VAL A 33 12.24 8.35 5.73
C VAL A 33 12.11 9.85 5.56
N ARG A 34 11.99 10.31 4.32
CA ARG A 34 11.72 11.70 3.96
C ARG A 34 10.21 11.97 4.02
N LEU A 35 9.83 12.95 4.82
CA LEU A 35 8.44 13.38 5.01
C LEU A 35 8.19 14.66 4.21
N VAL A 36 7.22 14.62 3.30
CA VAL A 36 6.87 15.73 2.41
C VAL A 36 5.50 16.26 2.79
N ASN A 37 5.46 17.50 3.29
CA ASN A 37 4.23 18.19 3.62
C ASN A 37 3.70 18.99 2.43
N ALA A 38 2.99 18.33 1.51
CA ALA A 38 2.35 18.97 0.37
C ALA A 38 1.02 19.69 0.75
N GLY A 39 0.40 19.27 1.86
CA GLY A 39 -0.88 19.82 2.34
C GLY A 39 -0.79 20.95 3.38
N GLY A 40 0.42 21.36 3.77
CA GLY A 40 0.62 22.38 4.81
C GLY A 40 0.02 21.97 6.17
N PRO A 41 -0.59 22.92 6.91
CA PRO A 41 -1.14 22.64 8.25
C PRO A 41 -2.18 21.51 8.31
N VAL A 42 -2.92 21.27 7.22
CA VAL A 42 -3.95 20.21 7.17
C VAL A 42 -3.32 18.80 7.18
N ALA A 43 -2.17 18.64 6.55
CA ALA A 43 -1.46 17.37 6.42
C ALA A 43 -0.48 17.10 7.57
N GLU A 44 -0.14 18.12 8.37
CA GLU A 44 0.82 18.02 9.45
C GLU A 44 0.45 16.99 10.55
N PRO A 45 -0.81 16.88 11.02
CA PRO A 45 -1.20 15.82 11.96
C PRO A 45 -0.94 14.42 11.38
N LEU A 46 -1.15 14.22 10.08
CA LEU A 46 -0.92 12.94 9.43
C LEU A 46 0.57 12.58 9.37
N LEU A 47 1.45 13.54 9.04
CA LEU A 47 2.89 13.31 9.04
C LEU A 47 3.43 13.00 10.45
N ARG A 48 2.86 13.57 11.52
CA ARG A 48 3.21 13.18 12.90
C ARG A 48 2.85 11.71 13.16
N ARG A 49 1.68 11.26 12.68
CA ARG A 49 1.27 9.85 12.79
C ARG A 49 2.20 8.94 12.00
N VAL A 50 2.60 9.33 10.78
CA VAL A 50 3.61 8.60 10.00
C VAL A 50 4.91 8.48 10.79
N ALA A 51 5.48 9.59 11.27
CA ALA A 51 6.73 9.59 12.02
C ALA A 51 6.68 8.67 13.25
N ALA A 52 5.53 8.61 13.94
CA ALA A 52 5.35 7.77 15.11
C ALA A 52 5.18 6.27 14.81
N ASN A 53 4.73 5.88 13.60
CA ASN A 53 4.41 4.49 13.27
C ASN A 53 5.35 3.86 12.23
N ILE A 54 6.14 4.66 11.48
CA ILE A 54 6.94 4.15 10.36
C ILE A 54 8.04 3.17 10.78
N GLY A 55 8.60 3.30 11.98
CA GLY A 55 9.57 2.34 12.53
C GLY A 55 8.99 0.92 12.61
N ALA A 56 7.83 0.78 13.26
CA ALA A 56 7.14 -0.50 13.39
C ALA A 56 6.63 -1.03 12.04
N ALA A 57 6.21 -0.14 11.13
CA ALA A 57 5.81 -0.53 9.79
C ALA A 57 6.98 -1.14 9.00
N VAL A 58 8.17 -0.51 9.07
CA VAL A 58 9.38 -1.01 8.44
C VAL A 58 9.79 -2.38 9.02
N GLU A 59 9.72 -2.58 10.34
CA GLU A 59 9.99 -3.88 10.97
C GLU A 59 9.00 -4.95 10.52
N THR A 60 7.70 -4.62 10.47
CA THR A 60 6.64 -5.51 9.98
C THR A 60 6.92 -5.97 8.55
N VAL A 61 7.18 -5.03 7.64
CA VAL A 61 7.50 -5.34 6.23
C VAL A 61 8.78 -6.16 6.12
N GLN A 62 9.82 -5.83 6.89
CA GLN A 62 11.08 -6.59 6.87
C GLN A 62 10.93 -8.02 7.38
N THR A 63 10.07 -8.25 8.37
CA THR A 63 9.81 -9.59 8.92
C THR A 63 9.24 -10.52 7.84
N PHE A 64 8.39 -10.00 6.96
CA PHE A 64 7.81 -10.76 5.85
C PHE A 64 8.71 -10.79 4.60
N TRP A 65 9.14 -9.61 4.14
CA TRP A 65 9.77 -9.46 2.81
C TRP A 65 11.29 -9.56 2.83
N GLY A 66 11.91 -9.35 4.00
CA GLY A 66 13.35 -9.15 4.15
C GLY A 66 13.77 -7.67 4.03
N ALA A 67 15.07 -7.41 4.13
CA ALA A 67 15.63 -6.06 4.17
C ALA A 67 16.18 -5.53 2.84
N ASP A 68 16.19 -6.36 1.77
CA ASP A 68 16.79 -6.03 0.47
C ASP A 68 15.85 -5.21 -0.44
N TRP A 69 15.57 -3.98 -0.01
CA TRP A 69 14.77 -2.98 -0.71
C TRP A 69 15.24 -1.56 -0.32
N PRO A 70 14.83 -0.49 -1.02
CA PRO A 70 15.40 0.85 -0.84
C PRO A 70 15.45 1.33 0.62
N ARG A 71 16.61 1.88 1.03
CA ARG A 71 16.80 2.44 2.38
C ARG A 71 16.23 3.83 2.55
N GLU A 72 16.01 4.54 1.45
CA GLU A 72 15.38 5.85 1.43
C GLU A 72 13.90 5.67 1.07
N ILE A 73 13.00 6.12 1.95
CA ILE A 73 11.56 6.07 1.73
C ILE A 73 11.05 7.51 1.64
N THR A 74 10.23 7.82 0.63
CA THR A 74 9.53 9.10 0.56
C THR A 74 8.06 8.91 0.90
N ILE A 75 7.55 9.69 1.85
CA ILE A 75 6.13 9.74 2.20
C ILE A 75 5.62 11.17 1.99
N VAL A 76 4.55 11.31 1.23
CA VAL A 76 3.90 12.57 0.89
C VAL A 76 2.53 12.62 1.54
N ALA A 77 2.24 13.68 2.30
CA ALA A 77 0.91 13.94 2.81
C ALA A 77 0.30 15.14 2.09
N THR A 78 -0.85 14.93 1.45
CA THR A 78 -1.51 15.93 0.60
C THR A 78 -2.65 16.64 1.32
N GLY A 79 -2.97 17.87 0.90
CA GLY A 79 -4.01 18.70 1.53
C GLY A 79 -5.32 18.74 0.75
N SER A 80 -5.36 18.13 -0.44
CA SER A 80 -6.53 18.09 -1.31
C SER A 80 -6.49 16.88 -2.23
N GLN A 81 -7.67 16.45 -2.72
CA GLN A 81 -7.77 15.35 -3.68
C GLN A 81 -6.98 15.62 -4.96
N ARG A 82 -6.99 16.86 -5.46
CA ARG A 82 -6.21 17.23 -6.65
C ARG A 82 -4.70 17.07 -6.43
N GLN A 83 -4.20 17.43 -5.25
CA GLN A 83 -2.79 17.20 -4.91
C GLN A 83 -2.47 15.70 -4.80
N PHE A 84 -3.37 14.93 -4.17
CA PHE A 84 -3.25 13.47 -4.12
C PHE A 84 -3.13 12.87 -5.52
N GLU A 85 -4.04 13.22 -6.43
CA GLU A 85 -4.04 12.75 -7.82
C GLU A 85 -2.75 13.14 -8.57
N ALA A 86 -2.28 14.38 -8.41
CA ALA A 86 -1.05 14.84 -9.05
C ALA A 86 0.18 14.04 -8.56
N GLU A 87 0.26 13.77 -7.27
CA GLU A 87 1.35 13.01 -6.66
C GLU A 87 1.25 11.50 -6.96
N ALA A 88 0.03 10.96 -7.09
CA ALA A 88 -0.23 9.55 -7.40
C ALA A 88 0.04 9.17 -8.88
N GLY A 89 0.42 10.12 -9.73
CA GLY A 89 0.72 9.88 -11.14
C GLY A 89 -0.41 10.23 -12.12
N GLY A 90 -1.45 10.92 -11.65
CA GLY A 90 -2.57 11.38 -12.46
C GLY A 90 -3.64 10.32 -12.72
N GLY A 91 -4.47 10.53 -13.74
CA GLY A 91 -5.60 9.65 -14.09
C GLY A 91 -6.97 10.26 -13.78
N ASN A 92 -8.03 9.46 -13.94
CA ASN A 92 -9.39 9.91 -13.66
C ASN A 92 -9.65 9.94 -12.14
N ALA A 93 -10.22 11.02 -11.62
CA ALA A 93 -10.58 11.17 -10.21
C ALA A 93 -11.38 9.98 -9.64
N ALA A 94 -12.23 9.34 -10.44
CA ALA A 94 -13.01 8.16 -10.02
C ALA A 94 -12.14 6.94 -9.64
N GLN A 95 -10.92 6.83 -10.19
CA GLN A 95 -9.96 5.78 -9.84
C GLN A 95 -9.43 5.96 -8.41
N TRP A 96 -9.37 7.21 -7.95
CA TRP A 96 -8.76 7.61 -6.69
C TRP A 96 -9.79 7.86 -5.57
N ALA A 97 -11.07 7.64 -5.87
CA ALA A 97 -12.14 7.75 -4.89
C ALA A 97 -11.96 6.70 -3.78
N ASP A 98 -12.14 7.11 -2.53
CA ASP A 98 -12.04 6.28 -1.33
C ASP A 98 -10.66 5.62 -1.09
N ILE A 99 -9.60 6.10 -1.76
CA ILE A 99 -8.22 5.66 -1.52
C ILE A 99 -7.56 6.53 -0.45
N ALA A 100 -7.18 5.91 0.67
CA ALA A 100 -6.55 6.60 1.79
C ALA A 100 -5.05 6.90 1.56
N ALA A 101 -4.36 6.01 0.85
CA ALA A 101 -2.98 6.17 0.44
C ALA A 101 -2.67 5.27 -0.77
N VAL A 102 -1.54 5.52 -1.44
CA VAL A 102 -1.05 4.67 -2.53
C VAL A 102 0.48 4.72 -2.61
N ALA A 103 1.11 3.58 -2.82
CA ALA A 103 2.51 3.46 -3.21
C ALA A 103 2.67 3.54 -4.74
N VAL A 104 3.42 4.54 -5.20
CA VAL A 104 3.64 4.81 -6.63
C VAL A 104 5.12 4.93 -6.95
N ALA A 105 5.44 4.82 -8.23
CA ALA A 105 6.78 4.99 -8.77
C ALA A 105 6.68 5.62 -10.17
N ASP A 106 7.60 6.53 -10.52
CA ASP A 106 7.62 7.17 -11.84
C ASP A 106 8.05 6.19 -12.93
N ARG A 107 8.90 5.21 -12.58
CA ARG A 107 9.35 4.15 -13.50
C ARG A 107 9.57 2.86 -12.75
N VAL A 108 9.10 1.75 -13.32
CA VAL A 108 9.29 0.40 -12.81
C VAL A 108 9.83 -0.49 -13.93
N ASP A 109 10.91 -1.22 -13.65
CA ASP A 109 11.50 -2.22 -14.52
C ASP A 109 11.90 -3.43 -13.65
N PRO A 110 10.96 -4.38 -13.46
CA PRO A 110 11.19 -5.54 -12.60
C PRO A 110 12.30 -6.45 -13.13
N SER A 111 12.49 -6.51 -14.45
CA SER A 111 13.56 -7.32 -15.07
C SER A 111 14.97 -6.88 -14.67
N ARG A 112 15.12 -5.58 -14.33
CA ARG A 112 16.36 -4.99 -13.83
C ARG A 112 16.33 -4.73 -12.32
N ARG A 113 15.27 -5.15 -11.63
CA ARG A 113 15.01 -4.84 -10.21
C ARG A 113 15.07 -3.34 -9.92
N VAL A 114 14.43 -2.52 -10.76
CA VAL A 114 14.43 -1.05 -10.63
C VAL A 114 13.02 -0.52 -10.38
N ALA A 115 12.87 0.31 -9.36
CA ALA A 115 11.73 1.20 -9.18
C ALA A 115 12.25 2.59 -8.78
N ALA A 116 12.02 3.59 -9.64
CA ALA A 116 12.55 4.94 -9.50
C ALA A 116 11.43 5.95 -9.24
N GLY A 117 11.74 7.02 -8.49
CA GLY A 117 10.74 8.04 -8.12
C GLY A 117 9.68 7.53 -7.13
N GLN A 118 10.01 6.48 -6.36
CA GLN A 118 9.05 5.85 -5.47
C GLN A 118 8.61 6.75 -4.32
N ARG A 119 7.33 6.74 -4.02
CA ARG A 119 6.73 7.46 -2.89
C ARG A 119 5.43 6.81 -2.44
N ILE A 120 5.14 6.91 -1.15
CA ILE A 120 3.82 6.63 -0.59
C ILE A 120 3.10 7.97 -0.47
N VAL A 121 1.95 8.11 -1.10
CA VAL A 121 1.14 9.33 -1.09
C VAL A 121 -0.09 9.09 -0.25
N PHE A 122 -0.33 9.91 0.76
CA PHE A 122 -1.56 9.89 1.54
C PHE A 122 -2.55 10.93 1.03
N ALA A 123 -3.81 10.51 0.89
CA ALA A 123 -4.94 11.39 0.60
C ALA A 123 -5.28 12.26 1.82
N PRO A 124 -5.88 13.45 1.63
CA PRO A 124 -6.20 14.36 2.74
C PRO A 124 -7.15 13.72 3.76
N GLY A 125 -8.04 12.82 3.32
CA GLY A 125 -8.99 12.14 4.19
C GLY A 125 -8.35 11.20 5.22
N ALA A 126 -7.11 10.75 4.99
CA ALA A 126 -6.40 9.84 5.89
C ALA A 126 -6.18 10.43 7.30
N VAL A 127 -6.22 11.76 7.43
CA VAL A 127 -6.16 12.44 8.73
C VAL A 127 -7.28 12.00 9.69
N ASN A 128 -8.44 11.60 9.14
CA ASN A 128 -9.63 11.22 9.91
C ASN A 128 -9.68 9.72 10.26
N MET A 129 -8.72 8.92 9.80
CA MET A 129 -8.70 7.49 10.08
C MET A 129 -8.44 7.21 11.56
N THR A 130 -9.06 6.15 12.08
CA THR A 130 -8.66 5.58 13.37
C THR A 130 -7.20 5.14 13.33
N ASP A 131 -6.56 5.00 14.49
CA ASP A 131 -5.15 4.59 14.55
C ASP A 131 -4.92 3.17 14.03
N SER A 132 -5.87 2.26 14.25
CA SER A 132 -5.79 0.91 13.70
C SER A 132 -5.85 0.90 12.17
N ALA A 133 -6.83 1.60 11.59
CA ALA A 133 -6.98 1.68 10.14
C ALA A 133 -5.78 2.38 9.47
N PHE A 134 -5.24 3.44 10.10
CA PHE A 134 -4.05 4.12 9.63
C PHE A 134 -2.82 3.19 9.59
N ARG A 135 -2.57 2.41 10.64
CA ARG A 135 -1.44 1.46 10.69
C ARG A 135 -1.58 0.38 9.62
N ILE A 136 -2.79 -0.13 9.39
CA ILE A 136 -3.05 -1.09 8.31
C ILE A 136 -2.66 -0.48 6.96
N VAL A 137 -3.19 0.71 6.63
CA VAL A 137 -2.85 1.38 5.36
C VAL A 137 -1.35 1.66 5.24
N LEU A 138 -0.69 2.14 6.30
CA LEU A 138 0.74 2.40 6.27
C LEU A 138 1.56 1.13 6.00
N ASN A 139 1.24 0.02 6.66
CA ASN A 139 1.92 -1.25 6.45
C ASN A 139 1.66 -1.81 5.04
N HIS A 140 0.41 -1.69 4.57
CA HIS A 140 -0.03 -2.15 3.25
C HIS A 140 0.75 -1.43 2.14
N GLU A 141 0.72 -0.10 2.15
CA GLU A 141 1.44 0.69 1.14
C GLU A 141 2.96 0.53 1.25
N LEU A 142 3.50 0.36 2.46
CA LEU A 142 4.92 0.14 2.63
C LEU A 142 5.36 -1.23 2.10
N PHE A 143 4.50 -2.25 2.16
CA PHE A 143 4.79 -3.53 1.51
C PHE A 143 4.85 -3.35 -0.02
N HIS A 144 3.87 -2.66 -0.62
CA HIS A 144 3.93 -2.35 -2.06
C HIS A 144 5.19 -1.58 -2.44
N TYR A 145 5.58 -0.60 -1.64
CA TYR A 145 6.84 0.14 -1.83
C TYR A 145 8.06 -0.78 -1.80
N ALA A 146 8.13 -1.68 -0.82
CA ALA A 146 9.26 -2.60 -0.64
C ALA A 146 9.34 -3.64 -1.76
N ALA A 147 8.21 -4.17 -2.22
CA ALA A 147 8.13 -5.19 -3.26
C ALA A 147 8.18 -4.62 -4.68
N ARG A 148 8.03 -3.31 -4.87
CA ARG A 148 7.78 -2.68 -6.19
C ARG A 148 8.79 -3.04 -7.28
N ALA A 149 10.06 -3.17 -6.92
CA ALA A 149 11.12 -3.50 -7.87
C ALA A 149 11.14 -4.98 -8.26
N ASP A 150 10.50 -5.85 -7.47
CA ASP A 150 10.42 -7.30 -7.68
C ASP A 150 9.13 -7.71 -8.39
N THR A 151 8.05 -6.97 -8.18
CA THR A 151 6.71 -7.29 -8.69
C THR A 151 6.58 -6.93 -10.17
N ALA A 152 6.19 -7.91 -11.00
CA ALA A 152 5.89 -7.72 -12.41
C ALA A 152 4.72 -6.75 -12.64
N LEU A 153 4.73 -6.07 -13.79
CA LEU A 153 3.66 -5.12 -14.14
C LEU A 153 2.33 -5.80 -14.44
N ASP A 154 2.38 -7.06 -14.86
CA ASP A 154 1.26 -7.95 -15.14
C ASP A 154 0.99 -8.97 -14.03
N ALA A 155 1.61 -8.78 -12.85
CA ALA A 155 1.36 -9.63 -11.69
C ALA A 155 -0.15 -9.64 -11.33
N PRO A 156 -0.71 -10.80 -10.93
CA PRO A 156 -2.12 -10.88 -10.53
C PRO A 156 -2.41 -9.96 -9.35
N ARG A 157 -3.22 -8.93 -9.59
CA ARG A 157 -3.53 -7.89 -8.59
C ARG A 157 -4.13 -8.50 -7.32
N TRP A 158 -5.04 -9.46 -7.45
CA TRP A 158 -5.66 -10.10 -6.28
C TRP A 158 -4.62 -10.68 -5.32
N LEU A 159 -3.52 -11.25 -5.83
CA LEU A 159 -2.47 -11.81 -5.00
C LEU A 159 -1.56 -10.71 -4.45
N THR A 160 -1.30 -9.65 -5.22
CA THR A 160 -0.52 -8.51 -4.72
C THR A 160 -1.22 -7.81 -3.55
N GLU A 161 -2.52 -7.56 -3.68
CA GLU A 161 -3.34 -6.95 -2.63
C GLU A 161 -3.54 -7.89 -1.43
N GLY A 162 -3.80 -9.17 -1.68
CA GLY A 162 -4.01 -10.16 -0.60
C GLY A 162 -2.79 -10.33 0.29
N VAL A 163 -1.58 -10.33 -0.29
CA VAL A 163 -0.33 -10.38 0.49
C VAL A 163 -0.04 -9.05 1.18
N ALA A 164 -0.31 -7.92 0.55
CA ALA A 164 -0.21 -6.62 1.21
C ALA A 164 -1.11 -6.55 2.46
N ASP A 165 -2.35 -7.05 2.36
CA ASP A 165 -3.27 -7.17 3.48
C ASP A 165 -2.82 -8.20 4.53
N PHE A 166 -2.19 -9.31 4.12
CA PHE A 166 -1.59 -10.26 5.06
C PHE A 166 -0.50 -9.60 5.92
N VAL A 167 0.37 -8.80 5.31
CA VAL A 167 1.43 -8.06 6.02
C VAL A 167 0.85 -6.96 6.90
N ALA A 168 -0.24 -6.33 6.46
CA ALA A 168 -0.77 -5.13 7.08
C ALA A 168 -1.75 -5.38 8.23
N ARG A 169 -2.64 -6.35 8.07
CA ARG A 169 -3.77 -6.57 8.97
C ARG A 169 -3.33 -7.45 10.14
N PRO A 170 -3.78 -7.12 11.37
CA PRO A 170 -3.58 -8.04 12.49
C PRO A 170 -4.32 -9.36 12.22
N PRO A 171 -3.83 -10.49 12.76
CA PRO A 171 -4.54 -11.74 12.67
C PRO A 171 -5.88 -11.65 13.42
N THR A 172 -6.98 -11.92 12.73
CA THR A 172 -8.34 -11.99 13.30
C THR A 172 -8.97 -13.36 13.09
N ALA A 173 -10.02 -13.69 13.84
CA ALA A 173 -10.80 -14.88 13.57
C ALA A 173 -11.57 -14.75 12.24
N ILE A 174 -11.75 -15.87 11.55
CA ILE A 174 -12.58 -15.93 10.34
C ILE A 174 -14.04 -15.71 10.75
N PRO A 175 -14.76 -14.74 10.17
CA PRO A 175 -16.15 -14.49 10.52
C PRO A 175 -17.03 -15.71 10.29
N ALA A 176 -17.94 -15.99 11.23
CA ALA A 176 -18.95 -17.02 11.04
C ALA A 176 -19.81 -16.72 9.80
N GLY A 177 -20.06 -17.74 8.98
CA GLY A 177 -20.82 -17.58 7.74
C GLY A 177 -20.01 -17.05 6.55
N THR A 178 -18.68 -16.99 6.65
CA THR A 178 -17.80 -16.73 5.49
C THR A 178 -18.12 -17.74 4.37
N PRO A 179 -18.54 -17.31 3.18
CA PRO A 179 -18.91 -18.22 2.10
C PRO A 179 -17.76 -19.12 1.67
N SER A 180 -18.05 -20.41 1.46
CA SER A 180 -17.06 -21.34 0.94
C SER A 180 -16.71 -20.97 -0.52
N PRO A 181 -15.42 -20.80 -0.88
CA PRO A 181 -15.01 -20.34 -2.19
C PRO A 181 -15.23 -21.41 -3.26
N THR A 182 -15.78 -21.03 -4.42
CA THR A 182 -15.98 -21.94 -5.57
C THR A 182 -14.78 -21.99 -6.51
N ALA A 183 -13.88 -21.00 -6.45
CA ALA A 183 -12.64 -20.87 -7.20
C ALA A 183 -11.57 -20.13 -6.35
N LEU A 184 -10.35 -19.97 -6.87
CA LEU A 184 -9.41 -18.99 -6.31
C LEU A 184 -9.91 -17.55 -6.54
N PRO A 185 -9.40 -16.54 -5.81
CA PRO A 185 -9.69 -15.14 -6.13
C PRO A 185 -9.17 -14.78 -7.52
N SER A 186 -9.73 -13.73 -8.11
CA SER A 186 -9.33 -13.23 -9.42
C SER A 186 -9.33 -11.71 -9.47
N ASP A 187 -8.64 -11.13 -10.45
CA ASP A 187 -8.61 -9.67 -10.61
C ASP A 187 -9.99 -9.09 -10.90
N ALA A 188 -10.87 -9.85 -11.58
CA ALA A 188 -12.25 -9.44 -11.84
C ALA A 188 -13.07 -9.22 -10.56
N ASP A 189 -12.71 -9.89 -9.46
CA ASP A 189 -13.38 -9.70 -8.17
C ASP A 189 -13.13 -8.28 -7.61
N LEU A 190 -11.97 -7.68 -7.93
CA LEU A 190 -11.57 -6.36 -7.45
C LEU A 190 -12.06 -5.19 -8.32
N ASP A 191 -12.53 -5.47 -9.54
CA ASP A 191 -12.94 -4.42 -10.48
C ASP A 191 -14.23 -3.70 -10.03
N ASN A 192 -15.12 -4.41 -9.33
CA ASN A 192 -16.43 -3.90 -8.93
C ASN A 192 -16.37 -3.01 -7.68
N PRO A 193 -16.60 -1.68 -7.77
CA PRO A 193 -16.50 -0.77 -6.63
C PRO A 193 -17.45 -1.09 -5.46
N GLY A 194 -17.18 -0.48 -4.30
CA GLY A 194 -18.04 -0.60 -3.11
C GLY A 194 -17.83 -1.91 -2.35
N SER A 195 -18.91 -2.43 -1.75
CA SER A 195 -18.85 -3.60 -0.85
C SER A 195 -18.30 -4.86 -1.53
N GLN A 196 -18.52 -5.02 -2.83
CA GLN A 196 -17.99 -6.15 -3.60
C GLN A 196 -16.47 -6.15 -3.62
N ARG A 197 -15.83 -5.01 -3.92
CA ARG A 197 -14.38 -4.84 -3.82
C ARG A 197 -13.89 -5.16 -2.43
N SER A 198 -14.51 -4.63 -1.38
CA SER A 198 -14.10 -4.90 0.00
C SER A 198 -14.13 -6.40 0.33
N SER A 199 -15.18 -7.12 -0.07
CA SER A 199 -15.25 -8.57 0.09
C SER A 199 -14.21 -9.33 -0.74
N ALA A 200 -13.84 -8.82 -1.91
CA ALA A 200 -12.78 -9.40 -2.73
C ALA A 200 -11.39 -9.22 -2.09
N TYR A 201 -11.11 -8.05 -1.50
CA TYR A 201 -9.93 -7.82 -0.66
C TYR A 201 -9.89 -8.79 0.53
N ASP A 202 -11.00 -8.93 1.26
CA ASP A 202 -11.08 -9.87 2.38
C ASP A 202 -10.81 -11.30 1.91
N ARG A 203 -11.39 -11.72 0.78
CA ARG A 203 -11.18 -13.06 0.21
C ARG A 203 -9.72 -13.29 -0.21
N ALA A 204 -9.06 -12.31 -0.81
CA ALA A 204 -7.64 -12.37 -1.17
C ALA A 204 -6.74 -12.43 0.07
N TRP A 205 -7.05 -11.64 1.09
CA TRP A 205 -6.38 -11.69 2.39
C TRP A 205 -6.53 -13.05 3.08
N TRP A 206 -7.74 -13.61 3.11
CA TRP A 206 -8.00 -14.93 3.65
C TRP A 206 -7.23 -16.03 2.92
N PHE A 207 -7.08 -15.91 1.60
CA PHE A 207 -6.24 -16.83 0.84
C PHE A 207 -4.77 -16.73 1.24
N ALA A 208 -4.21 -15.51 1.34
CA ALA A 208 -2.83 -15.31 1.78
C ALA A 208 -2.60 -15.88 3.19
N ARG A 209 -3.54 -15.64 4.12
CA ARG A 209 -3.52 -16.25 5.46
C ARG A 209 -3.57 -17.76 5.42
N PHE A 210 -4.43 -18.34 4.60
CA PHE A 210 -4.50 -19.79 4.43
C PHE A 210 -3.13 -20.38 4.02
N ILE A 211 -2.44 -19.77 3.05
CA ILE A 211 -1.11 -20.22 2.65
C ILE A 211 -0.12 -20.10 3.81
N ALA A 212 -0.11 -18.96 4.50
CA ALA A 212 0.79 -18.74 5.64
C ALA A 212 0.52 -19.69 6.82
N ASP A 213 -0.73 -19.97 7.14
CA ASP A 213 -1.11 -20.84 8.26
C ASP A 213 -0.87 -22.33 7.91
N SER A 214 -1.04 -22.70 6.65
CA SER A 214 -0.93 -24.11 6.20
C SER A 214 0.48 -24.51 5.78
N TYR A 215 1.28 -23.55 5.30
CA TYR A 215 2.60 -23.79 4.72
C TYR A 215 3.70 -22.88 5.27
N ASP A 216 3.41 -22.04 6.26
CA ASP A 216 4.28 -20.98 6.80
C ASP A 216 4.39 -19.69 5.95
N THR A 217 4.85 -18.64 6.62
CA THR A 217 4.99 -17.29 6.04
C THR A 217 6.10 -17.21 4.98
N ALA A 218 7.15 -18.01 5.10
CA ALA A 218 8.24 -18.03 4.12
C ALA A 218 7.78 -18.67 2.79
N THR A 219 6.91 -19.68 2.87
CA THR A 219 6.24 -20.26 1.70
C THR A 219 5.31 -19.25 1.04
N LEU A 220 4.54 -18.45 1.80
CA LEU A 220 3.74 -17.36 1.22
C LEU A 220 4.62 -16.35 0.46
N ALA A 221 5.75 -15.93 1.03
CA ALA A 221 6.66 -15.02 0.36
C ALA A 221 7.29 -15.64 -0.90
N SER A 222 7.58 -16.95 -0.89
CA SER A 222 8.08 -17.69 -2.05
C SER A 222 7.01 -17.83 -3.15
N PHE A 223 5.77 -18.09 -2.74
CA PHE A 223 4.61 -18.15 -3.64
C PHE A 223 4.36 -16.80 -4.32
N TYR A 224 4.40 -15.70 -3.55
CA TYR A 224 4.33 -14.34 -4.10
C TYR A 224 5.41 -14.11 -5.15
N ARG A 225 6.67 -14.45 -4.87
CA ARG A 225 7.77 -14.26 -5.84
C ARG A 225 7.57 -15.10 -7.10
N ALA A 226 7.10 -16.34 -6.97
CA ALA A 226 6.88 -17.23 -8.11
C ALA A 226 5.70 -16.80 -9.00
N ALA A 227 4.64 -16.24 -8.40
CA ALA A 227 3.40 -15.87 -9.10
C ALA A 227 3.30 -14.39 -9.49
N CYS A 228 4.07 -13.51 -8.84
CA CYS A 228 4.02 -12.06 -9.05
C CYS A 228 5.38 -11.45 -9.42
N GLY A 229 6.49 -12.19 -9.33
CA GLY A 229 7.83 -11.67 -9.60
C GLY A 229 8.12 -11.40 -11.09
N ALA A 230 9.22 -10.72 -11.39
CA ALA A 230 9.69 -10.58 -12.77
C ALA A 230 9.87 -11.95 -13.45
N GLY A 231 9.19 -12.17 -14.58
CA GLY A 231 9.19 -13.47 -15.28
C GLY A 231 8.46 -14.57 -14.52
N HIS A 232 7.48 -14.21 -13.69
CA HIS A 232 6.66 -15.16 -12.95
C HIS A 232 6.04 -16.22 -13.88
N VAL A 233 5.80 -17.39 -13.30
CA VAL A 233 5.06 -18.46 -13.98
C VAL A 233 3.56 -18.23 -13.85
N ASP A 234 2.76 -18.97 -14.60
CA ASP A 234 1.32 -18.95 -14.42
C ASP A 234 0.92 -19.51 -13.04
N MET A 235 -0.28 -19.17 -12.57
CA MET A 235 -0.76 -19.54 -11.24
C MET A 235 -0.75 -21.06 -11.00
N THR A 236 -1.03 -21.87 -12.03
CA THR A 236 -1.07 -23.34 -11.89
C THR A 236 0.33 -23.89 -11.67
N SER A 237 1.30 -23.38 -12.43
CA SER A 237 2.72 -23.71 -12.25
C SER A 237 3.24 -23.23 -10.90
N ALA A 238 2.93 -22.00 -10.47
CA ALA A 238 3.34 -21.47 -9.16
C ALA A 238 2.81 -22.34 -8.00
N VAL A 239 1.54 -22.77 -8.08
CA VAL A 239 0.94 -23.67 -7.08
C VAL A 239 1.66 -25.02 -7.04
N ARG A 240 1.95 -25.61 -8.19
CA ARG A 240 2.68 -26.88 -8.28
C ARG A 240 4.10 -26.76 -7.73
N ASP A 241 4.83 -25.77 -8.20
CA ASP A 241 6.27 -25.64 -7.95
C ASP A 241 6.57 -25.24 -6.50
N VAL A 242 5.70 -24.41 -5.90
CA VAL A 242 5.91 -23.91 -4.53
C VAL A 242 5.17 -24.73 -3.48
N LEU A 243 3.94 -25.17 -3.76
CA LEU A 243 3.09 -25.85 -2.77
C LEU A 243 3.05 -27.37 -2.95
N GLY A 244 3.57 -27.89 -4.07
CA GLY A 244 3.66 -29.33 -4.34
C GLY A 244 2.32 -30.01 -4.60
N ILE A 245 1.26 -29.24 -4.90
CA ILE A 245 -0.10 -29.73 -5.14
C ILE A 245 -0.68 -29.10 -6.40
N ASP A 246 -1.86 -29.54 -6.83
CA ASP A 246 -2.60 -28.87 -7.89
C ASP A 246 -3.61 -27.84 -7.36
N VAL A 247 -4.20 -27.06 -8.26
CA VAL A 247 -5.16 -25.99 -7.93
C VAL A 247 -6.46 -26.55 -7.32
N ALA A 248 -6.88 -27.75 -7.70
CA ALA A 248 -8.10 -28.37 -7.18
C ALA A 248 -7.90 -28.79 -5.71
N ASP A 249 -6.76 -29.40 -5.40
CA ASP A 249 -6.35 -29.74 -4.04
C ASP A 249 -6.15 -28.47 -3.19
N LEU A 250 -5.54 -27.43 -3.75
CA LEU A 250 -5.36 -26.15 -3.07
C LEU A 250 -6.70 -25.53 -2.66
N LEU A 251 -7.67 -25.52 -3.59
CA LEU A 251 -9.00 -25.01 -3.33
C LEU A 251 -9.74 -25.85 -2.28
N ALA A 252 -9.60 -27.17 -2.32
CA ALA A 252 -10.19 -28.06 -1.31
C ALA A 252 -9.63 -27.78 0.09
N ARG A 253 -8.30 -27.61 0.22
CA ARG A 253 -7.64 -27.26 1.48
C ARG A 253 -8.05 -25.88 1.98
N TRP A 254 -8.15 -24.89 1.09
CA TRP A 254 -8.58 -23.55 1.47
C TRP A 254 -10.02 -23.54 2.01
N ARG A 255 -10.93 -24.29 1.38
CA ARG A 255 -12.32 -24.48 1.88
C ARG A 255 -12.33 -25.07 3.28
N GLN A 256 -11.50 -26.08 3.54
CA GLN A 256 -11.40 -26.71 4.86
C GLN A 256 -10.86 -25.72 5.90
N TRP A 257 -9.81 -24.97 5.56
CA TRP A 257 -9.20 -23.96 6.43
C TRP A 257 -10.19 -22.87 6.83
N LEU A 258 -11.06 -22.41 5.92
CA LEU A 258 -12.10 -21.41 6.21
C LEU A 258 -13.15 -21.86 7.24
N THR A 259 -13.23 -23.16 7.50
CA THR A 259 -14.18 -23.77 8.46
C THR A 259 -13.51 -24.32 9.72
N SER A 260 -12.18 -24.16 9.85
CA SER A 260 -11.38 -24.68 10.96
C SER A 260 -11.40 -23.76 12.19
#